data_AF-A0A6L5HK35-F1
#
_entry.id   AF-A0A6L5HK35-F1
#
_cell.length_a   1.000
_cell.length_b   1.000
_cell.length_c   1.000
_cell.angle_alpha   90.00
_cell.angle_beta   90.00
_cell.angle_gamma   90.00
#
_symmetry.space_group_name_H-M   'P 1'
#
loop_
_entity.id
_entity.type
_entity.pdbx_description
1 polymer ?
#
loop_
_entity_poly.entity_id
_entity_poly.type
_entity_poly.pdbx_seq_one_letter_code
_entity_poly.pdbx_strand_id
1 'polypeptide(L)'
;MSPVAGLWTNEYGSLMSLVVEGNKVSGVYQSSTGSTGQYEVSGYQLGTAATATLGQPVALAIDWHSVGKGTADPSWNWSSSLCGQISLQGQEEVLTLSHLLVASSDFAGLATQGTYVDKLVYRRPGRMQRAVPQGVAAIASRVDNPLTGTWIAPDGTGLNLWVEATKEGRVGRVQGFLINAEGQTQVVGFTDIKAMASGLVLQSLALSTARSSHVQSLCGTLQLQDQTLALEVMTSAQTAPGQTYVQTRLTALVFKRG
;
A
#
# COMPACT_ATOMS: atom_id res chain seq x y z
N MET A 1 -6.94 19.71 -9.90
CA MET A 1 -5.98 19.00 -9.02
C MET A 1 -6.79 18.04 -8.17
N SER A 2 -6.39 16.77 -8.04
CA SER A 2 -7.15 15.80 -7.23
C SER A 2 -7.09 16.14 -5.74
N PRO A 3 -8.17 16.01 -4.95
CA PRO A 3 -8.10 16.24 -3.50
C PRO A 3 -7.28 15.16 -2.77
N VAL A 4 -6.97 14.02 -3.38
CA VAL A 4 -6.00 13.07 -2.80
C VAL A 4 -4.59 13.66 -2.75
N ALA A 5 -4.23 14.50 -3.71
CA ALA A 5 -2.92 15.14 -3.74
C ALA A 5 -2.74 16.12 -2.57
N GLY A 6 -1.50 16.29 -2.12
CA GLY A 6 -1.11 17.20 -1.06
C GLY A 6 -0.62 16.49 0.19
N LEU A 7 -0.64 17.22 1.31
CA LEU A 7 -0.15 16.75 2.61
C LEU A 7 -1.31 16.28 3.49
N TRP A 8 -1.03 15.23 4.25
CA TRP A 8 -1.94 14.55 5.15
C TRP A 8 -1.21 14.19 6.45
N THR A 9 -1.87 14.38 7.59
CA THR A 9 -1.33 14.05 8.91
C THR A 9 -2.32 13.15 9.64
N ASN A 10 -1.84 12.05 10.23
CA ASN A 10 -2.67 11.16 11.05
C ASN A 10 -2.60 11.49 12.55
N GLU A 11 -3.39 10.78 13.35
CA GLU A 11 -3.47 10.90 14.81
C GLU A 11 -2.13 10.63 15.54
N TYR A 12 -1.23 9.88 14.91
CA TYR A 12 0.11 9.62 15.44
C TYR A 12 1.11 10.73 15.13
N GLY A 13 0.73 11.74 14.32
CA GLY A 13 1.60 12.80 13.85
C GLY A 13 2.49 12.41 12.67
N SER A 14 2.24 11.25 12.06
CA SER A 14 2.93 10.83 10.83
C SER A 14 2.41 11.64 9.64
N LEU A 15 3.28 11.90 8.68
CA LEU A 15 3.00 12.74 7.51
C LEU A 15 2.99 11.92 6.24
N MET A 16 2.02 12.17 5.37
CA MET A 16 1.93 11.57 4.05
C MET A 16 1.83 12.67 3.01
N SER A 17 2.73 12.67 2.04
CA SER A 17 2.71 13.58 0.91
C SER A 17 2.40 12.83 -0.36
N LEU A 18 1.31 13.19 -1.04
CA LEU A 18 0.79 12.50 -2.22
C LEU A 18 0.78 13.41 -3.44
N VAL A 19 1.13 12.84 -4.58
CA VAL A 19 0.98 13.40 -5.92
C VAL A 19 0.06 12.47 -6.71
N VAL A 20 -0.75 13.05 -7.59
CA VAL A 20 -1.73 12.31 -8.39
C VAL A 20 -1.55 12.63 -9.87
N GLU A 21 -1.37 11.58 -10.67
CA GLU A 21 -1.30 11.64 -12.13
C GLU A 21 -2.38 10.71 -12.72
N GLY A 22 -3.44 11.29 -13.26
CA GLY A 22 -4.63 10.53 -13.65
C GLY A 22 -5.29 9.88 -12.43
N ASN A 23 -5.32 8.55 -12.39
CA ASN A 23 -5.78 7.77 -11.24
C ASN A 23 -4.64 7.20 -10.38
N LYS A 24 -3.38 7.37 -10.79
CA LYS A 24 -2.22 6.87 -10.06
C LYS A 24 -1.85 7.85 -8.95
N VAL A 25 -1.54 7.28 -7.79
CA VAL A 25 -1.10 8.00 -6.61
C VAL A 25 0.33 7.57 -6.31
N SER A 26 1.21 8.54 -6.04
CA SER A 26 2.59 8.30 -5.61
C SER A 26 2.97 9.28 -4.52
N GLY A 27 3.93 8.95 -3.67
CA GLY A 27 4.27 9.83 -2.57
C GLY A 27 5.33 9.33 -1.62
N VAL A 28 5.44 10.02 -0.49
CA VAL A 28 6.31 9.67 0.62
C VAL A 28 5.52 9.68 1.92
N TYR A 29 5.69 8.63 2.72
CA TYR A 29 5.19 8.53 4.08
C TYR A 29 6.36 8.73 5.06
N GLN A 30 6.17 9.59 6.06
CA GLN A 30 7.11 9.81 7.14
C GLN A 30 6.47 9.38 8.45
N SER A 31 6.93 8.24 8.98
CA SER A 31 6.43 7.71 10.25
C SER A 31 6.99 8.50 11.45
N SER A 32 6.13 8.72 12.43
CA SER A 32 6.47 9.25 13.76
C SER A 32 6.53 8.17 14.85
N THR A 33 6.08 6.95 14.56
CA THR A 33 5.98 5.83 15.51
C THR A 33 6.87 4.67 15.08
N GLY A 34 7.50 4.01 16.06
CA GLY A 34 8.38 2.86 15.83
C GLY A 34 9.58 3.22 14.98
N SER A 35 9.56 2.80 13.71
CA SER A 35 10.62 3.06 12.74
C SER A 35 10.53 4.49 12.16
N THR A 36 11.47 5.35 12.55
CA THR A 36 11.57 6.72 12.02
C THR A 36 12.25 6.73 10.66
N GLY A 37 11.54 7.16 9.62
CA GLY A 37 12.07 7.14 8.26
C GLY A 37 11.18 7.82 7.24
N GLN A 38 11.58 7.74 5.97
CA GLN A 38 10.79 8.17 4.82
C GLN A 38 10.61 6.97 3.92
N TYR A 39 9.39 6.72 3.49
CA TYR A 39 8.96 5.47 2.87
C TYR A 39 8.19 5.78 1.58
N GLU A 40 8.41 5.00 0.53
CA GLU A 40 7.69 5.21 -0.73
C GLU A 40 6.22 4.82 -0.59
N VAL A 41 5.36 5.62 -1.22
CA VAL A 41 3.93 5.35 -1.33
C VAL A 41 3.57 5.21 -2.81
N SER A 42 2.77 4.21 -3.15
CA SER A 42 2.19 4.05 -4.47
C SER A 42 0.75 3.54 -4.36
N GLY A 43 -0.09 3.82 -5.35
CA GLY A 43 -1.45 3.32 -5.34
C GLY A 43 -2.36 3.97 -6.36
N TYR A 44 -3.65 3.94 -6.06
CA TYR A 44 -4.69 4.44 -6.94
C TYR A 44 -5.79 5.18 -6.19
N GLN A 45 -6.41 6.11 -6.89
CA GLN A 45 -7.68 6.71 -6.53
C GLN A 45 -8.75 6.36 -7.57
N LEU A 46 -10.02 6.47 -7.19
CA LEU A 46 -11.12 6.29 -8.12
C LEU A 46 -12.17 7.40 -7.97
N GLY A 47 -12.78 7.76 -9.10
CA GLY A 47 -13.91 8.68 -9.14
C GLY A 47 -13.50 10.14 -9.05
N THR A 48 -14.53 10.99 -8.94
CA THR A 48 -14.37 12.43 -8.76
C THR A 48 -14.00 12.78 -7.32
N ALA A 49 -13.66 14.05 -7.09
CA ALA A 49 -13.46 14.58 -5.74
C ALA A 49 -14.65 14.24 -4.82
N ALA A 50 -14.34 14.04 -3.53
CA ALA A 50 -15.36 13.80 -2.52
C ALA A 50 -16.38 14.95 -2.49
N THR A 51 -17.65 14.59 -2.30
CA THR A 51 -18.77 15.52 -2.20
C THR A 51 -19.44 15.37 -0.84
N ALA A 52 -20.47 16.18 -0.58
CA ALA A 52 -21.27 16.04 0.64
C ALA A 52 -22.01 14.69 0.72
N THR A 53 -22.14 13.97 -0.40
CA THR A 53 -22.94 12.74 -0.49
C THR A 53 -22.15 11.50 -0.86
N LEU A 54 -20.93 11.63 -1.41
CA LEU A 54 -20.10 10.52 -1.86
C LEU A 54 -18.64 10.77 -1.56
N GLY A 55 -17.96 9.77 -0.98
CA GLY A 55 -16.52 9.78 -0.83
C GLY A 55 -15.76 9.42 -2.10
N GLN A 56 -14.45 9.64 -2.05
CA GLN A 56 -13.50 9.31 -3.12
C GLN A 56 -12.57 8.18 -2.70
N PRO A 57 -12.72 6.96 -3.26
CA PRO A 57 -11.94 5.80 -2.88
C PRO A 57 -10.45 5.95 -3.19
N VAL A 58 -9.63 5.43 -2.27
CA VAL A 58 -8.16 5.44 -2.34
C VAL A 58 -7.61 4.11 -1.82
N ALA A 59 -6.68 3.52 -2.56
CA ALA A 59 -5.87 2.39 -2.11
C ALA A 59 -4.39 2.73 -2.27
N LEU A 60 -3.58 2.48 -1.24
CA LEU A 60 -2.16 2.76 -1.20
C LEU A 60 -1.38 1.53 -0.70
N ALA A 61 -0.12 1.46 -1.09
CA ALA A 61 0.88 0.55 -0.59
C ALA A 61 2.09 1.36 -0.08
N ILE A 62 2.77 0.87 0.94
CA ILE A 62 3.99 1.47 1.51
C ILE A 62 5.06 0.38 1.67
N ASP A 63 6.27 0.69 1.21
CA ASP A 63 7.47 -0.07 1.52
C ASP A 63 8.14 0.49 2.79
N TRP A 64 8.40 -0.35 3.79
CA TRP A 64 9.08 0.11 5.01
C TRP A 64 10.60 0.13 4.90
N HIS A 65 11.14 -0.11 3.71
CA HIS A 65 12.53 0.21 3.44
C HIS A 65 12.72 1.72 3.28
N SER A 66 13.44 2.34 4.22
CA SER A 66 13.61 3.80 4.23
C SER A 66 14.40 4.29 3.00
N VAL A 67 13.84 5.26 2.28
CA VAL A 67 14.53 5.98 1.18
C VAL A 67 15.43 7.11 1.68
N GLY A 68 15.34 7.44 2.97
CA GLY A 68 16.19 8.44 3.61
C GLY A 68 17.58 7.91 3.98
N LYS A 69 18.30 8.72 4.79
CA LYS A 69 19.58 8.32 5.42
C LYS A 69 19.38 7.62 6.78
N GLY A 70 18.20 7.07 7.03
CA GLY A 70 17.89 6.38 8.28
C GLY A 70 18.72 5.10 8.43
N THR A 71 18.97 4.71 9.68
CA THR A 71 19.60 3.41 9.99
C THR A 71 18.62 2.29 9.67
N ALA A 72 19.15 1.16 9.19
CA ALA A 72 18.37 -0.05 9.03
C ALA A 72 17.76 -0.51 10.35
N ASP A 73 16.50 -0.94 10.32
CA ASP A 73 15.85 -1.60 11.45
C ASP A 73 14.97 -2.76 10.95
N PRO A 74 14.44 -3.62 11.86
CA PRO A 74 13.70 -4.81 11.47
C PRO A 74 12.46 -4.56 10.60
N SER A 75 11.91 -3.34 10.60
CA SER A 75 10.74 -3.00 9.79
C SER A 75 11.05 -2.91 8.29
N TRP A 76 12.31 -2.87 7.89
CA TRP A 76 12.72 -2.82 6.47
C TRP A 76 12.29 -4.03 5.64
N ASN A 77 11.85 -5.10 6.30
CA ASN A 77 11.29 -6.29 5.65
C ASN A 77 9.76 -6.26 5.59
N TRP A 78 9.11 -5.21 6.08
CA TRP A 78 7.66 -5.10 6.21
C TRP A 78 7.05 -4.29 5.08
N SER A 79 5.75 -4.46 4.87
CA SER A 79 4.97 -3.68 3.90
C SER A 79 3.62 -3.30 4.48
N SER A 80 3.05 -2.17 4.06
CA SER A 80 1.69 -1.79 4.45
C SER A 80 0.77 -1.64 3.25
N SER A 81 -0.47 -2.05 3.43
CA SER A 81 -1.59 -1.71 2.56
C SER A 81 -2.56 -0.79 3.27
N LEU A 82 -3.05 0.22 2.58
CA LEU A 82 -4.08 1.13 3.07
C LEU A 82 -5.24 1.18 2.07
N CYS A 83 -6.48 1.14 2.56
CA CYS A 83 -7.66 1.19 1.68
C CYS A 83 -8.82 1.89 2.36
N GLY A 84 -9.45 2.82 1.64
CA GLY A 84 -10.56 3.59 2.15
C GLY A 84 -10.97 4.70 1.21
N GLN A 85 -11.29 5.87 1.75
CA GLN A 85 -11.74 7.01 0.96
C GLN A 85 -11.51 8.36 1.65
N ILE A 86 -11.54 9.42 0.85
CA ILE A 86 -11.76 10.79 1.32
C ILE A 86 -13.25 11.02 1.48
N SER A 87 -13.65 11.66 2.57
CA SER A 87 -15.01 12.15 2.81
C SER A 87 -15.00 13.61 3.24
N LEU A 88 -16.10 14.32 3.04
CA LEU A 88 -16.30 15.64 3.63
C LEU A 88 -16.98 15.51 4.99
N GLN A 89 -16.32 16.00 6.04
CA GLN A 89 -16.91 16.15 7.37
C GLN A 89 -17.11 17.64 7.62
N GLY A 90 -18.33 18.12 7.37
CA GLY A 90 -18.59 19.57 7.28
C GLY A 90 -17.90 20.15 6.05
N GLN A 91 -16.96 21.07 6.26
CA GLN A 91 -16.13 21.64 5.18
C GLN A 91 -14.72 21.04 5.10
N GLU A 92 -14.40 20.07 5.96
CA GLU A 92 -13.07 19.46 6.01
C GLU A 92 -13.00 18.17 5.20
N GLU A 93 -11.93 18.02 4.42
CA GLU A 93 -11.55 16.76 3.81
C GLU A 93 -10.91 15.85 4.86
N VAL A 94 -11.44 14.64 4.98
CA VAL A 94 -10.92 13.61 5.90
C VAL A 94 -10.67 12.33 5.14
N LEU A 95 -9.42 11.89 5.12
CA LEU A 95 -8.99 10.64 4.51
C LEU A 95 -8.99 9.55 5.58
N THR A 96 -9.93 8.61 5.47
CA THR A 96 -10.06 7.50 6.43
C THR A 96 -9.63 6.22 5.74
N LEU A 97 -8.61 5.54 6.26
CA LEU A 97 -8.01 4.36 5.66
C LEU A 97 -7.98 3.21 6.67
N SER A 98 -8.48 2.04 6.27
CA SER A 98 -8.12 0.79 6.93
C SER A 98 -6.68 0.45 6.54
N HIS A 99 -5.88 0.07 7.53
CA HIS A 99 -4.45 -0.20 7.39
C HIS A 99 -4.15 -1.63 7.80
N LEU A 100 -3.44 -2.34 6.93
CA LEU A 100 -2.83 -3.63 7.21
C LEU A 100 -1.31 -3.48 7.13
N LEU A 101 -0.62 -3.68 8.24
CA LEU A 101 0.84 -3.76 8.31
C LEU A 101 1.26 -5.22 8.35
N VAL A 102 2.01 -5.66 7.34
CA VAL A 102 2.52 -7.02 7.24
C VAL A 102 3.94 -7.07 7.79
N ALA A 103 4.08 -7.61 9.00
CA ALA A 103 5.35 -7.91 9.62
C ALA A 103 5.79 -9.34 9.23
N SER A 104 6.63 -9.48 8.21
CA SER A 104 7.19 -10.78 7.77
C SER A 104 8.28 -11.33 8.71
N SER A 105 8.75 -10.51 9.64
CA SER A 105 9.75 -10.85 10.65
C SER A 105 9.46 -10.13 11.96
N ASP A 106 9.99 -10.63 13.08
CA ASP A 106 9.86 -9.99 14.38
C ASP A 106 10.62 -8.65 14.44
N PHE A 107 10.11 -7.74 15.27
CA PHE A 107 10.82 -6.57 15.77
C PHE A 107 10.92 -6.72 17.30
N ALA A 108 12.08 -7.16 17.77
CA ALA A 108 12.33 -7.44 19.18
C ALA A 108 11.92 -6.27 20.09
N GLY A 109 11.04 -6.54 21.06
CA GLY A 109 10.53 -5.55 22.01
C GLY A 109 9.40 -4.66 21.48
N LEU A 110 8.96 -4.83 20.22
CA LEU A 110 7.90 -4.03 19.60
C LEU A 110 6.75 -4.88 19.05
N ALA A 111 7.07 -5.84 18.16
CA ALA A 111 6.07 -6.59 17.41
C ALA A 111 6.57 -7.99 17.04
N THR A 112 5.66 -8.94 16.94
CA THR A 112 5.91 -10.29 16.42
C THR A 112 5.47 -10.36 14.96
N GLN A 113 5.99 -11.32 14.21
CA GLN A 113 5.53 -11.64 12.86
C GLN A 113 4.00 -11.78 12.80
N GLY A 114 3.38 -11.19 11.79
CA GLY A 114 1.92 -11.23 11.57
C GLY A 114 1.40 -10.01 10.80
N THR A 115 0.07 -9.96 10.62
CA THR A 115 -0.62 -8.81 10.01
C THR A 115 -1.33 -8.00 11.09
N TYR A 116 -0.91 -6.77 11.29
CA TYR A 116 -1.54 -5.83 12.23
C TYR A 116 -2.59 -4.99 11.51
N VAL A 117 -3.73 -4.79 12.18
CA VAL A 117 -4.88 -4.08 11.62
C VAL A 117 -5.12 -2.79 12.40
N ASP A 118 -5.30 -1.69 11.68
CA ASP A 118 -5.65 -0.41 12.27
C ASP A 118 -6.59 0.40 11.35
N LYS A 119 -7.14 1.49 11.86
CA LYS A 119 -7.91 2.47 11.09
C LYS A 119 -7.32 3.86 11.33
N LEU A 120 -6.69 4.40 10.30
CA LEU A 120 -5.99 5.68 10.35
C LEU A 120 -6.88 6.81 9.82
N VAL A 121 -6.88 7.94 10.51
CA VAL A 121 -7.64 9.12 10.12
C VAL A 121 -6.68 10.27 9.83
N TYR A 122 -6.59 10.61 8.55
CA TYR A 122 -5.75 11.69 8.07
C TYR A 122 -6.54 12.96 7.84
N ARG A 123 -5.95 14.09 8.25
CA ARG A 123 -6.45 15.44 7.99
C ARG A 123 -5.38 16.28 7.31
N ARG A 124 -5.79 17.35 6.66
CA ARG A 124 -4.83 18.34 6.15
C ARG A 124 -4.11 18.96 7.35
N PRO A 125 -2.75 19.02 7.36
CA PRO A 125 -2.08 19.86 8.32
C PRO A 125 -2.56 21.31 8.12
N GLY A 126 -2.74 22.06 9.20
CA GLY A 126 -2.97 23.51 9.10
C GLY A 126 -1.83 24.22 8.35
N ARG A 127 -1.83 25.56 8.32
CA ARG A 127 -0.90 26.44 7.56
C ARG A 127 0.63 26.25 7.76
N MET A 128 1.11 25.17 8.36
CA MET A 128 2.51 24.77 8.32
C MET A 128 2.84 24.12 6.97
N GLN A 129 3.39 24.92 6.05
CA GLN A 129 4.12 24.42 4.88
C GLN A 129 5.33 23.63 5.36
N ARG A 130 5.20 22.31 5.53
CA ARG A 130 6.36 21.42 5.52
C ARG A 130 6.70 21.12 4.06
N ALA A 131 7.98 21.20 3.71
CA ALA A 131 8.45 20.84 2.38
C ALA A 131 8.00 19.40 2.06
N VAL A 132 7.34 19.24 0.91
CA VAL A 132 7.06 17.93 0.33
C VAL A 132 8.41 17.26 0.06
N PRO A 133 8.71 16.09 0.65
CA PRO A 133 9.91 15.35 0.28
C PRO A 133 9.86 15.07 -1.23
N GLN A 134 10.82 15.59 -1.98
CA GLN A 134 10.94 15.33 -3.40
C GLN A 134 11.72 14.04 -3.62
N GLY A 135 11.13 13.13 -4.39
CA GLY A 135 11.86 12.05 -5.06
C GLY A 135 11.27 10.68 -4.81
N VAL A 136 10.51 10.19 -5.77
CA VAL A 136 10.35 8.74 -5.99
C VAL A 136 11.69 8.27 -6.58
N ALA A 137 12.34 7.27 -5.99
CA ALA A 137 13.67 6.85 -6.43
C ALA A 137 13.64 6.36 -7.88
N ALA A 138 14.75 6.58 -8.61
CA ALA A 138 14.82 6.15 -10.01
C ALA A 138 14.87 4.62 -10.10
N ILE A 139 14.14 4.06 -11.07
CA ILE A 139 14.12 2.61 -11.35
C ILE A 139 15.45 2.23 -12.02
N ALA A 140 16.03 1.10 -11.61
CA ALA A 140 17.21 0.52 -12.26
C ALA A 140 16.81 -0.48 -13.33
N SER A 141 16.10 -1.55 -12.94
CA SER A 141 15.83 -2.70 -13.79
C SER A 141 14.90 -3.70 -13.11
N ARG A 142 14.34 -4.63 -13.90
CA ARG A 142 13.75 -5.86 -13.39
C ARG A 142 14.82 -6.66 -12.64
N VAL A 143 14.40 -7.35 -11.58
CA VAL A 143 15.25 -8.24 -10.80
C VAL A 143 14.65 -9.64 -10.76
N ASP A 144 15.51 -10.63 -10.58
CA ASP A 144 15.05 -11.96 -10.21
C ASP A 144 14.52 -11.92 -8.77
N ASN A 145 13.28 -12.34 -8.59
CA ASN A 145 12.61 -12.32 -7.30
C ASN A 145 11.56 -13.44 -7.24
N PRO A 146 11.46 -14.17 -6.12
CA PRO A 146 10.49 -15.25 -5.95
C PRO A 146 9.02 -14.85 -6.14
N LEU A 147 8.68 -13.56 -6.07
CA LEU A 147 7.33 -13.06 -6.35
C LEU A 147 7.02 -12.95 -7.86
N THR A 148 8.04 -12.83 -8.71
CA THR A 148 7.87 -12.67 -10.16
C THR A 148 7.24 -13.94 -10.76
N GLY A 149 6.25 -13.77 -11.63
CA GLY A 149 5.58 -14.82 -12.40
C GLY A 149 4.06 -14.85 -12.20
N THR A 150 3.46 -15.97 -12.56
CA THR A 150 2.01 -16.18 -12.50
C THR A 150 1.62 -16.89 -11.20
N TRP A 151 0.52 -16.42 -10.61
CA TRP A 151 -0.10 -16.93 -9.40
C TRP A 151 -1.59 -17.11 -9.63
N ILE A 152 -2.16 -18.23 -9.20
CA ILE A 152 -3.57 -18.56 -9.41
C ILE A 152 -4.19 -18.99 -8.08
N ALA A 153 -5.33 -18.39 -7.74
CA ALA A 153 -6.17 -18.76 -6.60
C ALA A 153 -7.22 -19.80 -7.02
N PRO A 154 -7.79 -20.56 -6.06
CA PRO A 154 -8.80 -21.58 -6.36
C PRO A 154 -10.06 -21.08 -7.07
N ASP A 155 -10.39 -19.80 -6.92
CA ASP A 155 -11.55 -19.17 -7.58
C ASP A 155 -11.24 -18.73 -9.03
N GLY A 156 -10.05 -19.03 -9.54
CA GLY A 156 -9.57 -18.63 -10.86
C GLY A 156 -9.00 -17.21 -10.91
N THR A 157 -8.98 -16.47 -9.80
CA THR A 157 -8.29 -15.18 -9.74
C THR A 157 -6.80 -15.37 -9.95
N GLY A 158 -6.22 -14.62 -10.88
CA GLY A 158 -4.81 -14.68 -11.26
C GLY A 158 -4.06 -13.38 -10.94
N LEU A 159 -2.78 -13.51 -10.60
CA LEU A 159 -1.82 -12.40 -10.58
C LEU A 159 -0.67 -12.74 -11.53
N ASN A 160 -0.29 -11.79 -12.38
CA ASN A 160 0.95 -11.85 -13.15
C ASN A 160 1.84 -10.68 -12.72
N LEU A 161 2.94 -10.98 -12.04
CA LEU A 161 3.76 -10.00 -11.34
C LEU A 161 5.20 -10.00 -11.84
N TRP A 162 5.84 -8.84 -11.81
CA TRP A 162 7.28 -8.70 -11.89
C TRP A 162 7.78 -7.67 -10.89
N VAL A 163 9.04 -7.84 -10.46
CA VAL A 163 9.68 -6.97 -9.48
C VAL A 163 10.79 -6.15 -10.14
N GLU A 164 10.80 -4.85 -9.84
CA GLU A 164 11.81 -3.89 -10.24
C GLU A 164 12.49 -3.33 -9.00
N ALA A 165 13.81 -3.19 -9.06
CA ALA A 165 14.56 -2.54 -7.99
C ALA A 165 14.82 -1.07 -8.31
N THR A 166 14.86 -0.24 -7.27
CA THR A 166 15.50 1.08 -7.38
C THR A 166 16.99 0.94 -7.67
N LYS A 167 17.63 2.00 -8.17
CA LYS A 167 19.07 1.98 -8.50
C LYS A 167 19.96 1.59 -7.32
N GLU A 168 19.54 1.95 -6.12
CA GLU A 168 20.23 1.62 -4.87
C GLU A 168 19.94 0.18 -4.42
N GLY A 169 19.05 -0.54 -5.10
CA GLY A 169 18.67 -1.92 -4.80
C GLY A 169 17.95 -2.07 -3.46
N ARG A 170 17.28 -1.01 -2.99
CA ARG A 170 16.67 -0.92 -1.65
C ARG A 170 15.19 -1.22 -1.65
N VAL A 171 14.46 -0.64 -2.59
CA VAL A 171 13.00 -0.75 -2.68
C VAL A 171 12.65 -1.75 -3.78
N GLY A 172 11.79 -2.72 -3.45
CA GLY A 172 11.23 -3.67 -4.41
C GLY A 172 9.88 -3.20 -4.94
N ARG A 173 9.84 -2.54 -6.08
CA ARG A 173 8.57 -2.14 -6.72
C ARG A 173 7.97 -3.32 -7.45
N VAL A 174 6.72 -3.61 -7.16
CA VAL A 174 5.95 -4.63 -7.86
C VAL A 174 5.08 -3.97 -8.92
N GLN A 175 5.07 -4.56 -10.10
CA GLN A 175 4.18 -4.21 -11.20
C GLN A 175 3.53 -5.49 -11.70
N GLY A 176 2.33 -5.38 -12.26
CA GLY A 176 1.64 -6.58 -12.72
C GLY A 176 0.22 -6.36 -13.16
N PHE A 177 -0.50 -7.47 -13.26
CA PHE A 177 -1.93 -7.50 -13.53
C PHE A 177 -2.66 -8.42 -12.56
N LEU A 178 -3.83 -7.96 -12.09
CA LEU A 178 -4.85 -8.79 -11.44
C LEU A 178 -5.89 -9.19 -12.49
N ILE A 179 -6.17 -10.48 -12.58
CA ILE A 179 -7.06 -11.09 -13.58
C ILE A 179 -8.15 -11.84 -12.83
N ASN A 180 -9.42 -11.51 -13.06
CA ASN A 180 -10.55 -12.23 -12.48
C ASN A 180 -11.78 -12.10 -13.40
N ALA A 181 -12.97 -12.47 -12.90
CA ALA A 181 -14.22 -12.35 -13.66
C ALA A 181 -14.57 -10.91 -14.11
N GLU A 182 -14.04 -9.89 -13.44
CA GLU A 182 -14.19 -8.47 -13.82
C GLU A 182 -13.16 -8.02 -14.87
N GLY A 183 -12.34 -8.95 -15.37
CA GLY A 183 -11.30 -8.70 -16.35
C GLY A 183 -9.94 -8.37 -15.73
N GLN A 184 -9.03 -7.91 -16.59
CA GLN A 184 -7.64 -7.61 -16.26
C GLN A 184 -7.46 -6.15 -15.85
N THR A 185 -6.81 -5.89 -14.71
CA THR A 185 -6.45 -4.54 -14.25
C THR A 185 -4.99 -4.47 -13.82
N GLN A 186 -4.35 -3.31 -13.97
CA GLN A 186 -2.98 -3.10 -13.53
C GLN A 186 -2.90 -3.12 -11.99
N VAL A 187 -1.88 -3.78 -11.44
CA VAL A 187 -1.50 -3.67 -10.03
C VAL A 187 -0.13 -3.01 -9.92
N VAL A 188 0.05 -2.21 -8.87
CA VAL A 188 1.35 -1.63 -8.49
C VAL A 188 1.53 -1.75 -6.98
N GLY A 189 2.75 -1.78 -6.51
CA GLY A 189 3.01 -1.79 -5.08
C GLY A 189 4.45 -2.09 -4.75
N PHE A 190 4.64 -2.75 -3.61
CA PHE A 190 5.94 -3.02 -3.06
C PHE A 190 6.05 -4.43 -2.49
N THR A 191 7.28 -4.91 -2.39
CA THR A 191 7.64 -6.15 -1.70
C THR A 191 9.01 -6.01 -1.06
N ASP A 192 9.23 -6.75 0.02
CA ASP A 192 10.56 -6.93 0.57
C ASP A 192 11.45 -7.70 -0.42
N ILE A 193 12.20 -6.95 -1.23
CA ILE A 193 13.14 -7.49 -2.22
C ILE A 193 14.35 -8.18 -1.57
N LYS A 194 14.56 -8.00 -0.25
CA LYS A 194 15.69 -8.56 0.50
C LYS A 194 15.33 -9.80 1.30
N ALA A 195 14.05 -10.16 1.43
CA ALA A 195 13.58 -11.27 2.26
C ALA A 195 14.46 -12.53 2.18
N MET A 196 14.73 -13.02 0.95
CA MET A 196 15.56 -14.20 0.71
C MET A 196 17.02 -14.00 1.13
N ALA A 197 17.61 -12.83 0.81
CA ALA A 197 18.99 -12.50 1.20
C ALA A 197 19.13 -12.32 2.72
N SER A 198 18.06 -11.88 3.38
CA SER A 198 17.93 -11.77 4.83
C SER A 198 17.64 -13.11 5.53
N GLY A 199 17.49 -14.21 4.77
CA GLY A 199 17.21 -15.54 5.33
C GLY A 199 15.81 -15.68 5.92
N LEU A 200 14.86 -14.84 5.51
CA LEU A 200 13.47 -14.92 5.98
C LEU A 200 12.72 -16.07 5.32
N VAL A 201 11.71 -16.59 6.01
CA VAL A 201 10.78 -17.59 5.47
C VAL A 201 9.62 -16.92 4.72
N LEU A 202 9.25 -15.70 5.14
CA LEU A 202 8.18 -14.91 4.55
C LEU A 202 8.75 -13.67 3.89
N GLN A 203 8.25 -13.35 2.70
CA GLN A 203 8.47 -12.10 2.00
C GLN A 203 7.17 -11.29 2.07
N SER A 204 7.21 -10.08 2.64
CA SER A 204 6.03 -9.21 2.69
C SER A 204 5.76 -8.57 1.33
N LEU A 205 4.49 -8.28 1.04
CA LEU A 205 4.09 -7.47 -0.10
C LEU A 205 2.79 -6.69 0.17
N ALA A 206 2.67 -5.57 -0.52
CA ALA A 206 1.49 -4.73 -0.56
C ALA A 206 1.28 -4.19 -1.99
N LEU A 207 0.10 -4.41 -2.55
CA LEU A 207 -0.30 -4.05 -3.91
C LEU A 207 -1.56 -3.19 -3.85
N SER A 208 -1.76 -2.38 -4.87
CA SER A 208 -2.94 -1.55 -5.06
C SER A 208 -3.40 -1.60 -6.51
N THR A 209 -4.71 -1.53 -6.72
CA THR A 209 -5.35 -1.42 -8.03
C THR A 209 -6.64 -0.61 -7.96
N ALA A 210 -7.08 -0.11 -9.11
CA ALA A 210 -8.39 0.49 -9.29
C ALA A 210 -9.13 -0.22 -10.43
N ARG A 211 -10.41 -0.48 -10.20
CA ARG A 211 -11.39 -0.87 -11.21
C ARG A 211 -12.34 0.29 -11.46
N SER A 212 -13.33 0.10 -12.32
CA SER A 212 -14.31 1.15 -12.65
C SER A 212 -15.19 1.57 -11.46
N SER A 213 -15.43 0.68 -10.49
CA SER A 213 -16.37 0.90 -9.38
C SER A 213 -15.73 0.94 -8.00
N HIS A 214 -14.51 0.42 -7.84
CA HIS A 214 -13.85 0.34 -6.56
C HIS A 214 -12.31 0.34 -6.69
N VAL A 215 -11.64 0.62 -5.59
CA VAL A 215 -10.19 0.38 -5.43
C VAL A 215 -9.98 -0.85 -4.57
N GLN A 216 -8.84 -1.51 -4.76
CA GLN A 216 -8.42 -2.63 -3.93
C GLN A 216 -6.98 -2.42 -3.46
N SER A 217 -6.73 -2.83 -2.22
CA SER A 217 -5.38 -3.04 -1.70
C SER A 217 -5.25 -4.53 -1.36
N LEU A 218 -4.18 -5.16 -1.82
CA LEU A 218 -3.87 -6.57 -1.55
C LEU A 218 -2.55 -6.62 -0.80
N CYS A 219 -2.51 -7.15 0.41
CA CYS A 219 -1.27 -7.33 1.15
C CYS A 219 -1.19 -8.72 1.74
N GLY A 220 0.02 -9.14 2.07
CA GLY A 220 0.22 -10.37 2.82
C GLY A 220 1.64 -10.86 2.61
N THR A 221 1.80 -12.17 2.56
CA THR A 221 3.12 -12.79 2.48
C THR A 221 3.22 -13.82 1.38
N LEU A 222 4.39 -13.86 0.75
CA LEU A 222 4.88 -15.02 0.04
C LEU A 222 5.68 -15.89 1.00
N GLN A 223 5.22 -17.12 1.23
CA GLN A 223 6.01 -18.15 1.88
C GLN A 223 7.03 -18.70 0.87
N LEU A 224 8.31 -18.42 1.11
CA LEU A 224 9.37 -18.62 0.12
C LEU A 224 9.63 -20.10 -0.22
N GLN A 225 9.47 -21.00 0.76
CA GLN A 225 9.72 -22.43 0.58
C GLN A 225 8.61 -23.12 -0.22
N ASP A 226 7.36 -22.99 0.21
CA ASP A 226 6.23 -23.71 -0.40
C ASP A 226 5.59 -22.94 -1.56
N GLN A 227 6.11 -21.76 -1.86
CA GLN A 227 5.59 -20.83 -2.88
C GLN A 227 4.08 -20.65 -2.75
N THR A 228 3.66 -20.30 -1.54
CA THR A 228 2.27 -19.96 -1.23
C THR A 228 2.19 -18.45 -1.05
N LEU A 229 1.36 -17.81 -1.86
CA LEU A 229 1.10 -16.37 -1.74
C LEU A 229 -0.25 -16.18 -1.05
N ALA A 230 -0.24 -15.79 0.22
CA ALA A 230 -1.45 -15.52 1.00
C ALA A 230 -1.66 -14.01 1.10
N LEU A 231 -2.80 -13.52 0.63
CA LEU A 231 -3.13 -12.11 0.58
C LEU A 231 -4.47 -11.81 1.24
N GLU A 232 -4.48 -10.86 2.16
CA GLU A 232 -5.68 -10.11 2.52
C GLU A 232 -6.01 -9.08 1.44
N VAL A 233 -7.29 -8.95 1.11
CA VAL A 233 -7.81 -8.01 0.11
C VAL A 233 -8.79 -7.06 0.76
N MET A 234 -8.40 -5.79 0.84
CA MET A 234 -9.28 -4.69 1.20
C MET A 234 -9.89 -4.08 -0.06
N THR A 235 -11.21 -3.90 -0.08
CA THR A 235 -11.94 -3.30 -1.19
C THR A 235 -12.77 -2.11 -0.70
N SER A 236 -12.60 -0.95 -1.33
CA SER A 236 -13.36 0.25 -1.03
C SER A 236 -14.01 0.84 -2.27
N ALA A 237 -15.27 1.21 -2.15
CA ALA A 237 -16.05 1.92 -3.16
C ALA A 237 -16.55 3.26 -2.59
N GLN A 238 -17.17 4.08 -3.43
CA GLN A 238 -17.74 5.35 -2.96
C GLN A 238 -18.86 5.05 -1.95
N THR A 239 -18.78 5.61 -0.75
CA THR A 239 -19.91 5.56 0.20
C THR A 239 -20.30 6.95 0.65
N ALA A 240 -21.55 7.10 1.11
CA ALA A 240 -21.99 8.33 1.75
C ALA A 240 -21.32 8.52 3.12
N PRO A 241 -21.20 9.77 3.63
CA PRO A 241 -20.61 10.04 4.94
C PRO A 241 -21.25 9.24 6.10
N GLY A 242 -22.57 9.04 6.05
CA GLY A 242 -23.31 8.25 7.05
C GLY A 242 -23.13 6.73 6.96
N GLN A 243 -22.41 6.24 5.94
CA GLN A 243 -22.20 4.80 5.68
C GLN A 243 -20.72 4.39 5.75
N THR A 244 -19.86 5.24 6.32
CA THR A 244 -18.41 4.99 6.41
C THR A 244 -18.04 3.75 7.24
N TYR A 245 -18.97 3.19 8.02
CA TYR A 245 -18.76 1.96 8.78
C TYR A 245 -18.67 0.69 7.90
N VAL A 246 -19.19 0.74 6.65
CA VAL A 246 -19.09 -0.34 5.64
C VAL A 246 -18.22 0.06 4.45
N GLN A 247 -17.38 1.08 4.61
CA GLN A 247 -16.55 1.64 3.55
C GLN A 247 -15.54 0.64 2.96
N THR A 248 -14.99 -0.24 3.79
CA THR A 248 -13.92 -1.15 3.40
C THR A 248 -14.30 -2.57 3.77
N ARG A 249 -14.39 -3.45 2.77
CA ARG A 249 -14.58 -4.89 2.96
C ARG A 249 -13.23 -5.59 2.96
N LEU A 250 -13.03 -6.50 3.91
CA LEU A 250 -11.85 -7.38 3.98
C LEU A 250 -12.22 -8.80 3.55
N THR A 251 -11.40 -9.38 2.70
CA THR A 251 -11.46 -10.79 2.27
C THR A 251 -10.03 -11.36 2.22
N ALA A 252 -9.86 -12.65 1.95
CA ALA A 252 -8.55 -13.26 1.80
C ALA A 252 -8.52 -14.19 0.58
N LEU A 253 -7.34 -14.28 -0.04
CA LEU A 253 -7.05 -15.16 -1.17
C LEU A 253 -5.71 -15.86 -0.93
N VAL A 254 -5.65 -17.13 -1.31
CA VAL A 254 -4.39 -17.89 -1.32
C VAL A 254 -4.12 -18.30 -2.75
N PHE A 255 -2.94 -17.97 -3.24
CA PHE A 255 -2.49 -18.29 -4.58
C PHE A 255 -1.37 -19.32 -4.52
N LYS A 256 -1.33 -20.15 -5.57
CA LYS A 256 -0.21 -21.04 -5.89
C LYS A 256 0.40 -20.63 -7.22
N ARG A 257 1.60 -21.11 -7.52
CA ARG A 257 2.20 -20.92 -8.84
C ARG A 257 1.29 -21.48 -9.93
N GLY A 258 1.07 -20.68 -10.97
CA GLY A 258 0.35 -21.04 -12.19
C GLY A 258 1.28 -21.45 -13.32
#